data_AF-A0A835L3I4-F1
#
_entry.id   AF-A0A835L3I4-F1
#
_cell.length_a   1.000
_cell.length_b   1.000
_cell.length_c   1.000
_cell.angle_alpha   90.00
_cell.angle_beta   90.00
_cell.angle_gamma   90.00
#
_symmetry.space_group_name_H-M   'P 1'
#
loop_
_entity.id
_entity.type
_entity.pdbx_description
1 polymer ?
#
loop_
_entity_poly.entity_id
_entity_poly.type
_entity_poly.pdbx_seq_one_letter_code
_entity_poly.pdbx_strand_id
1 'polypeptide(L)'
;MQQSALIVENKLSDTNSNKKKNMEWIKIQSKLQELTGKKRDIVQIKGFWRRSKIAAKKSVSLHRRAINITGDGQKPPSPPPSDLKIMDLCPIEIVMDSNEFESDTAVQITCIDQQNVSFVEKVVTVADVHNYEINKTCDNVMVPPKEVREETKTKPQKKTVNQNSKSSIIEANLEGKKLSIALLEEEYKLKIEFQKRELAHQEQRQKIEIDLLMVEKEKKGIRNTTFEKKIT
;
A
#
# COMPACT_ATOMS: atom_id res chain seq x y z
N MET A 1 4.28 -12.88 -20.25
CA MET A 1 3.79 -11.66 -19.56
C MET A 1 2.29 -11.72 -19.27
N GLN A 2 1.44 -12.15 -20.22
CA GLN A 2 -0.02 -12.23 -20.03
C GLN A 2 -0.47 -12.93 -18.74
N GLN A 3 -0.01 -14.16 -18.52
CA GLN A 3 -0.38 -14.92 -17.30
C GLN A 3 0.17 -14.30 -16.01
N SER A 4 1.39 -13.76 -16.08
CA SER A 4 2.06 -13.16 -14.92
C SER A 4 1.47 -11.80 -14.52
N ALA A 5 0.81 -11.08 -15.45
CA ALA A 5 0.27 -9.75 -15.24
C ALA A 5 -0.72 -9.68 -14.07
N LEU A 6 -1.63 -10.66 -13.98
CA LEU A 6 -2.63 -10.76 -12.91
C LEU A 6 -2.00 -10.81 -11.50
N ILE A 7 -0.84 -11.46 -11.39
CA ILE A 7 -0.14 -11.61 -10.11
C ILE A 7 0.68 -10.35 -9.82
N VAL A 8 1.43 -9.84 -10.80
CA VAL A 8 2.33 -8.68 -10.58
C VAL A 8 1.58 -7.36 -10.42
N GLU A 9 0.39 -7.22 -11.02
CA GLU A 9 -0.50 -6.06 -10.91
C GLU A 9 -1.49 -6.15 -9.75
N ASN A 10 -1.49 -7.26 -8.99
CA ASN A 10 -2.32 -7.37 -7.80
C ASN A 10 -2.01 -6.20 -6.83
N LYS A 11 -3.04 -5.54 -6.30
CA LYS A 11 -2.90 -4.38 -5.39
C LYS A 11 -2.74 -4.75 -3.92
N LEU A 12 -3.01 -6.00 -3.54
CA LEU A 12 -2.85 -6.49 -2.17
C LEU A 12 -1.40 -6.35 -1.72
N SER A 13 -1.21 -5.81 -0.52
CA SER A 13 0.12 -5.50 0.04
C SER A 13 0.53 -6.42 1.19
N ASP A 14 -0.18 -7.53 1.39
CA ASP A 14 0.16 -8.52 2.40
C ASP A 14 1.44 -9.30 2.07
N THR A 15 2.05 -9.90 3.09
CA THR A 15 3.31 -10.66 2.98
C THR A 15 3.24 -11.79 1.94
N ASN A 16 2.11 -12.50 1.86
CA ASN A 16 1.95 -13.62 0.95
C ASN A 16 1.82 -13.15 -0.50
N SER A 17 1.02 -12.10 -0.75
CA SER A 17 0.89 -11.48 -2.07
C SER A 17 2.21 -10.89 -2.55
N ASN A 18 2.98 -10.23 -1.67
CA ASN A 18 4.29 -9.68 -2.02
C ASN A 18 5.31 -10.79 -2.35
N LYS A 19 5.30 -11.90 -1.61
CA LYS A 19 6.13 -13.07 -1.91
C LYS A 19 5.76 -13.67 -3.28
N LYS A 20 4.47 -13.84 -3.57
CA LYS A 20 3.98 -14.33 -4.87
C LYS A 20 4.40 -13.41 -6.02
N LYS A 21 4.23 -12.09 -5.88
CA LYS A 21 4.70 -11.11 -6.87
C LYS A 21 6.19 -11.24 -7.13
N ASN A 22 7.00 -11.36 -6.06
CA ASN A 22 8.44 -11.46 -6.22
C ASN A 22 8.86 -12.73 -6.95
N MET A 23 8.27 -13.87 -6.62
CA MET A 23 8.49 -15.13 -7.34
C MET A 23 8.11 -15.00 -8.81
N GLU A 24 7.00 -14.32 -9.11
CA GLU A 24 6.56 -14.14 -10.49
C GLU A 24 7.50 -13.22 -11.28
N TRP A 25 8.05 -12.18 -10.65
CA TRP A 25 9.08 -11.33 -11.26
C TRP A 25 10.36 -12.12 -11.59
N ILE A 26 10.75 -13.07 -10.74
CA ILE A 26 11.89 -13.96 -11.01
C ILE A 26 11.59 -14.84 -12.22
N LYS A 27 10.38 -15.42 -12.33
CA LYS A 27 9.99 -16.21 -13.52
C LYS A 27 10.04 -15.37 -14.80
N ILE A 28 9.53 -14.14 -14.77
CA ILE A 28 9.60 -13.21 -15.90
C ILE A 28 11.05 -12.95 -16.30
N GLN A 29 11.94 -12.71 -15.32
CA GLN A 29 13.36 -12.50 -15.56
C GLN A 29 14.00 -13.70 -16.25
N SER A 30 13.78 -14.91 -15.72
CA SER A 30 14.30 -16.15 -16.30
C SER A 30 13.81 -16.34 -17.73
N LYS A 31 12.50 -16.13 -17.98
CA LYS A 31 11.94 -16.26 -19.33
C LYS A 31 12.48 -15.20 -20.29
N LEU A 32 12.67 -13.97 -19.82
CA LEU A 32 13.25 -12.90 -20.64
C LEU A 32 14.71 -13.21 -21.00
N GLN A 33 15.48 -13.76 -20.05
CA GLN A 33 16.84 -14.20 -20.30
C GLN A 33 16.89 -15.33 -21.32
N GLU A 34 15.97 -16.30 -21.22
CA GLU A 34 15.84 -17.39 -22.20
C GLU A 34 15.55 -16.86 -23.61
N LEU A 35 14.62 -15.91 -23.74
CA LEU A 35 14.21 -15.36 -25.04
C LEU A 35 15.25 -14.41 -25.66
N THR A 36 15.96 -13.64 -24.84
CA THR A 36 16.84 -12.55 -25.32
C THR A 36 18.33 -12.89 -25.22
N GLY A 37 18.69 -13.96 -24.51
CA GLY A 37 20.07 -14.33 -24.17
C GLY A 37 20.76 -13.38 -23.17
N LYS A 38 20.09 -12.29 -22.76
CA LYS A 38 20.67 -11.22 -21.94
C LYS A 38 20.12 -11.24 -20.53
N LYS A 39 21.02 -11.19 -19.54
CA LYS A 39 20.66 -11.00 -18.14
C LYS A 39 20.26 -9.54 -17.91
N ARG A 40 19.07 -9.32 -17.37
CA ARG A 40 18.61 -8.02 -16.88
C ARG A 40 18.24 -8.15 -15.42
N ASP A 41 18.52 -7.12 -14.64
CA ASP A 41 18.15 -7.11 -13.24
C ASP A 41 16.64 -6.90 -13.06
N ILE A 42 16.07 -7.46 -11.99
CA ILE A 42 14.64 -7.37 -11.67
C ILE A 42 14.23 -5.90 -11.51
N VAL A 43 15.08 -5.04 -10.92
CA VAL A 43 14.77 -3.61 -10.78
C VAL A 43 14.63 -2.94 -12.14
N GLN A 44 15.48 -3.31 -13.10
CA GLN A 44 15.42 -2.80 -14.48
C GLN A 44 14.15 -3.27 -15.19
N ILE A 45 13.78 -4.54 -15.02
CA ILE A 45 12.57 -5.13 -15.60
C ILE A 45 11.32 -4.44 -15.03
N LYS A 46 11.22 -4.29 -13.71
CA LYS A 46 10.14 -3.55 -13.04
C LYS A 46 10.07 -2.11 -13.51
N GLY A 47 11.22 -1.44 -13.62
CA GLY A 47 11.30 -0.06 -14.12
C GLY A 47 10.85 0.08 -15.57
N PHE A 48 11.26 -0.85 -16.44
CA PHE A 48 10.81 -0.91 -17.83
C PHE A 48 9.29 -1.07 -17.90
N TRP A 49 8.74 -2.05 -17.18
CA TRP A 49 7.31 -2.31 -17.15
C TRP A 49 6.50 -1.08 -16.71
N ARG A 50 6.91 -0.40 -15.63
CA ARG A 50 6.28 0.85 -15.17
C ARG A 50 6.27 1.93 -16.26
N ARG A 51 7.39 2.14 -16.95
CA ARG A 51 7.47 3.12 -18.05
C ARG A 51 6.58 2.73 -19.23
N SER A 52 6.55 1.45 -19.59
CA SER A 52 5.68 0.92 -20.64
C SER A 52 4.21 1.18 -20.35
N LYS A 53 3.77 0.96 -19.10
CA LYS A 53 2.39 1.28 -18.68
C LYS A 53 2.06 2.76 -18.82
N ILE A 54 2.96 3.63 -18.36
CA ILE A 54 2.76 5.09 -18.44
C ILE A 54 2.69 5.54 -19.90
N ALA A 55 3.59 5.04 -20.75
CA ALA A 55 3.60 5.35 -22.18
C ALA A 55 2.31 4.89 -22.87
N ALA A 56 1.88 3.65 -22.62
CA ALA A 56 0.65 3.11 -23.18
C ALA A 56 -0.59 3.90 -22.72
N LYS A 57 -0.70 4.21 -21.42
CA LYS A 57 -1.80 5.03 -20.88
C LYS A 57 -1.85 6.41 -21.52
N LYS A 58 -0.69 7.04 -21.72
CA LYS A 58 -0.59 8.34 -22.41
C LYS A 58 -1.03 8.24 -23.86
N SER A 59 -0.55 7.23 -24.59
CA SER A 59 -0.86 6.97 -26.00
C SER A 59 -2.37 6.80 -26.22
N VAL A 60 -2.99 5.91 -25.45
CA VAL A 60 -4.44 5.66 -25.51
C VAL A 60 -5.25 6.87 -25.07
N SER A 61 -4.82 7.59 -24.03
CA SER A 61 -5.51 8.81 -23.59
C SER A 61 -5.43 9.95 -24.62
N LEU A 62 -4.30 10.11 -25.32
CA LEU A 62 -4.16 11.09 -26.38
C LEU A 62 -5.06 10.75 -27.56
N HIS A 63 -5.12 9.49 -27.95
CA HIS A 63 -6.00 9.02 -29.01
C HIS A 63 -7.48 9.26 -28.66
N ARG A 64 -7.92 8.89 -27.44
CA ARG A 64 -9.29 9.15 -26.98
C ARG A 64 -9.63 10.64 -27.00
N ARG A 65 -8.72 11.49 -26.52
CA ARG A 65 -8.92 12.95 -26.56
C ARG A 65 -9.00 13.48 -27.98
N ALA A 66 -8.21 12.94 -28.90
CA ALA A 66 -8.19 13.37 -30.29
C ALA A 66 -9.45 12.93 -31.07
N ILE A 67 -10.06 11.78 -30.72
CA ILE A 67 -11.36 11.36 -31.27
C ILE A 67 -12.47 12.32 -30.83
N ASN A 68 -12.45 12.76 -29.57
CA ASN A 68 -13.52 13.57 -28.98
C ASN A 68 -13.40 15.08 -29.30
N ILE A 69 -12.41 15.50 -30.10
CA ILE A 69 -12.36 16.88 -30.59
C ILE A 69 -13.33 16.99 -31.76
N THR A 70 -14.50 17.56 -31.48
CA THR A 70 -15.53 17.85 -32.49
C THR A 70 -15.04 18.97 -33.41
N GLY A 71 -14.80 18.63 -34.66
CA GLY A 71 -14.35 19.51 -35.74
C GLY A 71 -13.94 18.66 -36.93
N ASP A 72 -14.01 19.19 -38.14
CA ASP A 72 -13.80 18.51 -39.44
C ASP A 72 -12.35 18.04 -39.69
N GLY A 73 -11.68 17.56 -38.64
CA GLY A 73 -10.30 17.12 -38.63
C GLY A 73 -10.14 15.66 -39.04
N GLN A 74 -8.98 15.35 -39.62
CA GLN A 74 -8.62 13.98 -39.96
C GLN A 74 -8.62 13.09 -38.70
N LYS A 75 -9.19 11.88 -38.84
CA LYS A 75 -9.20 10.86 -37.79
C LYS A 75 -7.79 10.65 -37.25
N PRO A 76 -7.57 10.73 -35.92
CA PRO A 76 -6.23 10.58 -35.35
C PRO A 76 -5.68 9.18 -35.63
N PRO A 77 -4.34 9.04 -35.76
CA PRO A 77 -3.72 7.73 -35.90
C PRO A 77 -4.06 6.85 -34.69
N SER A 78 -4.33 5.57 -34.96
CA SER A 78 -4.63 4.58 -33.92
C SER A 78 -3.39 4.36 -33.02
N PRO A 79 -3.57 4.10 -31.72
CA PRO A 79 -2.46 3.76 -30.83
C PRO A 79 -1.71 2.53 -31.34
N PRO A 80 -0.40 2.41 -31.06
CA PRO A 80 0.37 1.22 -31.37
C PRO A 80 -0.30 -0.06 -30.79
N PRO A 81 -0.33 -1.19 -31.52
CA PRO A 81 -0.90 -2.44 -31.00
C PRO A 81 -0.22 -2.95 -29.72
N SER A 82 1.06 -2.60 -29.51
CA SER A 82 1.78 -2.88 -28.27
C SER A 82 1.18 -2.16 -27.07
N ASP A 83 0.75 -0.92 -27.26
CA ASP A 83 0.22 -0.07 -26.20
C ASP A 83 -1.18 -0.53 -25.79
N LEU A 84 -2.00 -0.93 -26.77
CA LEU A 84 -3.30 -1.55 -26.52
C LEU A 84 -3.14 -2.83 -25.69
N LYS A 85 -2.22 -3.71 -26.10
CA LYS A 85 -1.91 -4.93 -25.33
C LYS A 85 -1.42 -4.64 -23.91
N ILE A 86 -0.64 -3.59 -23.69
CA ILE A 86 -0.21 -3.21 -22.34
C ILE A 86 -1.40 -2.73 -21.51
N MET A 87 -2.32 -1.97 -22.10
CA MET A 87 -3.53 -1.53 -21.43
C MET A 87 -4.44 -2.70 -21.05
N ASP A 88 -4.59 -3.69 -21.92
CA ASP A 88 -5.38 -4.91 -21.64
C ASP A 88 -4.82 -5.73 -20.46
N LEU A 89 -3.50 -5.66 -20.23
CA LEU A 89 -2.83 -6.35 -19.13
C LEU A 89 -2.95 -5.63 -17.79
N CYS A 90 -3.39 -4.37 -17.80
CA CYS A 90 -3.50 -3.55 -16.60
C CYS A 90 -4.96 -3.49 -16.16
N PRO A 91 -5.27 -3.82 -14.89
CA PRO A 91 -6.61 -3.61 -14.37
C PRO A 91 -7.03 -2.15 -14.55
N ILE A 92 -8.19 -1.90 -15.15
CA ILE A 92 -8.73 -0.54 -15.33
C ILE A 92 -8.98 0.06 -13.94
N GLU A 93 -8.34 1.19 -13.65
CA GLU A 93 -8.32 1.78 -12.30
C GLU A 93 -9.42 2.82 -12.06
N ILE A 94 -10.17 3.20 -13.08
CA ILE A 94 -11.17 4.27 -12.99
C ILE A 94 -12.39 3.83 -13.80
N VAL A 95 -13.50 3.58 -13.11
CA VAL A 95 -14.82 3.58 -13.74
C VAL A 95 -15.06 5.02 -14.15
N MET A 96 -15.14 5.27 -15.45
CA MET A 96 -15.56 6.59 -15.93
C MET A 96 -17.00 6.78 -15.51
N ASP A 97 -17.26 7.79 -14.69
CA ASP A 97 -18.60 8.20 -14.32
C ASP A 97 -19.31 8.66 -15.60
N SER A 98 -20.22 7.84 -16.11
CA SER A 98 -20.97 8.16 -17.32
C SER A 98 -22.06 9.14 -16.92
N ASN A 99 -21.86 10.42 -17.23
CA ASN A 99 -22.89 11.42 -17.06
C ASN A 99 -23.98 11.20 -18.11
N GLU A 100 -25.22 10.95 -17.68
CA GLU A 100 -26.38 10.73 -18.56
C GLU A 100 -26.71 11.96 -19.43
N PHE A 101 -26.17 13.13 -19.10
CA PHE A 101 -26.30 14.37 -19.88
C PHE A 101 -25.14 14.63 -20.86
N GLU A 102 -24.10 13.79 -20.89
CA GLU A 102 -23.03 13.86 -21.88
C GLU A 102 -23.39 13.02 -23.11
N SER A 103 -23.97 13.68 -24.11
CA SER A 103 -24.44 13.09 -25.39
C SER A 103 -23.36 12.38 -26.24
N ASP A 104 -22.09 12.41 -25.84
CA ASP A 104 -20.96 11.84 -26.59
C ASP A 104 -20.49 10.48 -26.04
N THR A 105 -21.19 9.92 -25.06
CA THR A 105 -20.71 8.73 -24.32
C THR A 105 -21.13 7.42 -25.00
N ALA A 106 -20.58 7.13 -26.17
CA ALA A 106 -20.57 5.77 -26.71
C ALA A 106 -19.49 4.92 -25.99
N VAL A 107 -19.76 4.57 -24.73
CA VAL A 107 -18.86 3.75 -23.92
C VAL A 107 -19.17 2.27 -24.15
N GLN A 108 -18.31 1.59 -24.90
CA GLN A 108 -18.24 0.12 -24.86
C GLN A 108 -17.41 -0.29 -23.64
N ILE A 109 -18.05 -0.40 -22.48
CA ILE A 109 -17.50 -1.15 -21.34
C ILE A 109 -17.67 -2.63 -21.67
N THR A 110 -16.57 -3.35 -21.86
CA THR A 110 -16.57 -4.80 -21.67
C THR A 110 -16.37 -5.06 -20.19
N CYS A 111 -17.48 -5.33 -19.51
CA CYS A 111 -17.49 -5.91 -18.18
C CYS A 111 -16.85 -7.30 -18.29
N ILE A 112 -15.74 -7.56 -17.60
CA ILE A 112 -15.32 -8.94 -17.33
C ILE A 112 -15.70 -9.24 -15.89
N ASP A 113 -16.68 -10.13 -15.78
CA ASP A 113 -17.18 -10.72 -14.56
C ASP A 113 -16.05 -11.17 -13.64
N GLN A 114 -16.17 -10.77 -12.38
CA GLN A 114 -15.53 -11.47 -11.28
C GLN A 114 -16.15 -12.87 -11.19
N GLN A 115 -15.55 -13.85 -11.84
CA GLN A 115 -15.81 -15.25 -11.50
C GLN A 115 -15.20 -15.55 -10.14
N ASN A 116 -16.04 -15.31 -9.15
CA ASN A 116 -16.04 -15.80 -7.81
C ASN A 116 -15.94 -17.34 -7.86
N VAL A 117 -14.76 -17.89 -7.57
CA VAL A 117 -14.60 -19.34 -7.42
C VAL A 117 -15.20 -19.72 -6.08
N SER A 118 -16.41 -20.27 -6.17
CA SER A 118 -17.14 -20.93 -5.08
C SER A 118 -16.26 -21.97 -4.39
N PHE A 119 -16.01 -21.78 -3.10
CA PHE A 119 -15.67 -22.87 -2.19
C PHE A 119 -16.68 -22.83 -1.05
N VAL A 120 -17.50 -23.88 -0.99
CA VAL A 120 -18.58 -24.06 -0.02
C VAL A 120 -17.99 -24.68 1.24
N GLU A 121 -18.09 -23.99 2.39
CA GLU A 121 -18.28 -24.69 3.66
C GLU A 121 -18.98 -23.81 4.71
N LYS A 122 -19.66 -24.52 5.62
CA LYS A 122 -20.82 -24.16 6.44
C LYS A 122 -20.55 -23.23 7.63
N VAL A 123 -21.54 -22.36 7.87
CA VAL A 123 -22.22 -22.01 9.15
C VAL A 123 -21.37 -21.38 10.28
N VAL A 124 -21.71 -20.15 10.70
CA VAL A 124 -22.30 -19.77 12.01
C VAL A 124 -22.46 -18.24 12.03
N THR A 125 -23.61 -17.80 12.52
CA THR A 125 -24.08 -16.42 12.79
C THR A 125 -23.26 -15.69 13.86
N VAL A 126 -23.20 -14.34 13.83
CA VAL A 126 -23.66 -13.37 14.87
C VAL A 126 -23.21 -11.94 14.46
N ALA A 127 -24.01 -10.98 14.89
CA ALA A 127 -24.06 -9.55 14.57
C ALA A 127 -22.95 -8.66 15.16
N ASP A 128 -23.16 -7.35 14.96
CA ASP A 128 -22.57 -6.14 15.56
C ASP A 128 -21.37 -5.51 14.83
N VAL A 129 -21.60 -4.42 14.07
CA VAL A 129 -21.69 -3.01 14.52
C VAL A 129 -20.39 -2.54 15.15
N HIS A 130 -19.65 -1.69 14.43
CA HIS A 130 -19.22 -0.40 14.97
C HIS A 130 -18.79 0.58 13.87
N ASN A 131 -19.56 1.65 13.82
CA ASN A 131 -19.33 2.90 13.14
C ASN A 131 -18.26 3.70 13.92
N TYR A 132 -17.29 4.31 13.24
CA TYR A 132 -16.72 5.56 13.72
C TYR A 132 -16.28 6.43 12.52
N GLU A 133 -16.93 7.58 12.44
CA GLU A 133 -16.46 8.78 11.74
C GLU A 133 -15.12 9.24 12.33
N ILE A 134 -14.37 10.04 11.56
CA ILE A 134 -14.11 11.46 11.88
C ILE A 134 -13.26 12.07 10.75
N ASN A 135 -13.95 12.92 9.99
CA ASN A 135 -13.57 14.22 9.44
C ASN A 135 -12.11 14.69 9.60
N LYS A 136 -11.54 15.21 8.50
CA LYS A 136 -10.88 16.51 8.56
C LYS A 136 -10.89 17.27 7.23
N THR A 137 -11.50 18.44 7.34
CA THR A 137 -11.67 19.58 6.43
C THR A 137 -10.36 20.12 5.86
N CYS A 138 -10.42 20.67 4.65
CA CYS A 138 -9.62 21.82 4.28
C CYS A 138 -10.44 22.77 3.40
N ASP A 139 -10.59 23.99 3.93
CA ASP A 139 -11.36 25.10 3.42
C ASP A 139 -10.84 25.68 2.10
N ASN A 140 -11.79 26.30 1.41
CA ASN A 140 -11.63 27.20 0.28
C ASN A 140 -10.60 28.30 0.54
N VAL A 141 -9.71 28.54 -0.43
CA VAL A 141 -9.11 29.87 -0.64
C VAL A 141 -9.33 30.32 -2.08
N MET A 142 -10.13 31.38 -2.11
CA MET A 142 -10.50 32.34 -3.14
C MET A 142 -9.45 32.67 -4.21
N VAL A 143 -9.91 32.64 -5.46
CA VAL A 143 -9.29 33.21 -6.66
C VAL A 143 -9.49 34.74 -6.68
N PRO A 144 -8.49 35.52 -7.13
CA PRO A 144 -8.74 36.79 -7.82
C PRO A 144 -7.93 36.89 -9.14
N PRO A 145 -8.21 37.87 -10.04
CA PRO A 145 -8.54 37.59 -11.44
C PRO A 145 -7.44 37.87 -12.47
N LYS A 146 -7.74 37.45 -13.70
CA LYS A 146 -6.99 37.65 -14.96
C LYS A 146 -6.69 39.12 -15.25
N GLU A 147 -5.45 39.39 -15.64
CA GLU A 147 -5.09 40.57 -16.44
C GLU A 147 -4.39 40.13 -17.74
N VAL A 148 -4.87 40.71 -18.85
CA VAL A 148 -4.41 40.51 -20.22
C VAL A 148 -3.21 41.41 -20.46
N ARG A 149 -2.06 40.88 -20.93
CA ARG A 149 -1.18 41.66 -21.83
C ARG A 149 -0.13 40.86 -22.61
N GLU A 150 -0.22 41.07 -23.93
CA GLU A 150 0.82 41.20 -24.97
C GLU A 150 2.00 40.23 -25.06
N GLU A 151 2.06 39.60 -26.23
CA GLU A 151 3.16 38.83 -26.77
C GLU A 151 4.45 39.66 -26.88
N THR A 152 5.52 39.20 -26.25
CA THR A 152 6.88 39.55 -26.67
C THR A 152 7.72 38.28 -26.85
N LYS A 153 8.16 38.08 -28.09
CA LYS A 153 9.04 37.00 -28.52
C LYS A 153 10.37 37.07 -27.76
N THR A 154 10.69 36.06 -26.96
CA THR A 154 12.03 35.87 -26.39
C THR A 154 12.57 34.47 -26.69
N LYS A 155 13.82 34.46 -27.17
CA LYS A 155 14.63 33.30 -27.55
C LYS A 155 14.86 32.35 -26.35
N PRO A 156 15.08 31.04 -26.56
CA PRO A 156 15.25 30.09 -25.47
C PRO A 156 16.61 30.28 -24.79
N GLN A 157 16.60 30.85 -23.58
CA GLN A 157 17.74 30.82 -22.68
C GLN A 157 17.82 29.44 -22.00
N LYS A 158 18.99 28.82 -22.08
CA LYS A 158 19.33 27.56 -21.40
C LYS A 158 19.16 27.75 -19.89
N LYS A 159 18.21 27.05 -19.28
CA LYS A 159 18.06 26.98 -17.83
C LYS A 159 19.23 26.20 -17.24
N THR A 160 20.15 26.92 -16.59
CA THR A 160 21.10 26.36 -15.64
C THR A 160 20.32 25.70 -14.50
N VAL A 161 20.51 24.39 -14.34
CA VAL A 161 19.88 23.58 -13.29
C VAL A 161 20.41 24.06 -11.94
N ASN A 162 19.56 24.69 -11.15
CA ASN A 162 19.85 25.10 -9.78
C ASN A 162 20.07 23.83 -8.93
N GLN A 163 21.32 23.53 -8.59
CA GLN A 163 21.72 22.32 -7.85
C GLN A 163 21.23 22.33 -6.38
N ASN A 164 20.86 23.50 -5.83
CA ASN A 164 20.51 23.66 -4.41
C ASN A 164 19.16 23.04 -4.01
N SER A 165 18.22 22.86 -4.95
CA SER A 165 16.92 22.27 -4.61
C SER A 165 16.96 20.74 -4.49
N LYS A 166 17.92 20.10 -5.15
CA LYS A 166 18.07 18.63 -5.09
C LYS A 166 18.74 18.17 -3.80
N SER A 167 19.69 18.92 -3.26
CA SER A 167 20.33 18.62 -1.97
C SER A 167 19.33 18.72 -0.82
N SER A 168 18.51 19.78 -0.79
CA SER A 168 17.49 19.99 0.24
C SER A 168 16.43 18.86 0.29
N ILE A 169 15.98 18.36 -0.87
CA ILE A 169 15.04 17.23 -0.91
C ILE A 169 15.69 15.94 -0.41
N ILE A 170 16.96 15.71 -0.71
CA ILE A 170 17.69 14.52 -0.23
C ILE A 170 17.85 14.57 1.29
N GLU A 171 18.17 15.74 1.83
CA GLU A 171 18.35 15.96 3.27
C GLU A 171 17.05 15.78 4.06
N ALA A 172 15.94 16.34 3.59
CA ALA A 172 14.63 16.13 4.20
C ALA A 172 14.21 14.64 4.22
N ASN A 173 14.49 13.91 3.14
CA ASN A 173 14.24 12.47 3.09
C ASN A 173 15.15 11.66 4.03
N LEU A 174 16.38 12.12 4.23
CA LEU A 174 17.32 11.51 5.18
C LEU A 174 16.84 11.74 6.63
N GLU A 175 16.41 12.96 6.95
CA GLU A 175 15.83 13.29 8.26
C GLU A 175 14.56 12.50 8.56
N GLY A 176 13.65 12.38 7.58
CA GLY A 176 12.44 11.57 7.74
C GLY A 176 12.76 10.10 8.08
N LYS A 177 13.79 9.52 7.44
CA LYS A 177 14.25 8.16 7.74
C LYS A 177 14.90 8.06 9.11
N LYS A 178 15.73 9.04 9.50
CA LYS A 178 16.35 9.09 10.83
C LYS A 178 15.28 9.14 11.93
N LEU A 179 14.27 10.00 11.76
CA LEU A 179 13.16 10.11 12.69
C LEU A 179 12.37 8.80 12.79
N SER A 180 12.10 8.16 11.65
CA SER A 180 11.41 6.87 11.64
C SER A 180 12.18 5.76 12.35
N ILE A 181 13.51 5.75 12.24
CA ILE A 181 14.36 4.78 12.96
C ILE A 181 14.35 5.07 14.46
N ALA A 182 14.53 6.33 14.85
CA ALA A 182 14.52 6.73 16.26
C ALA A 182 13.20 6.37 16.96
N LEU A 183 12.07 6.58 16.28
CA LEU A 183 10.74 6.25 16.81
C LEU A 183 10.57 4.73 16.98
N LEU A 184 11.07 3.94 16.04
CA LEU A 184 11.06 2.48 16.13
C LEU A 184 11.95 1.96 17.28
N GLU A 185 13.12 2.56 17.48
CA GLU A 185 14.02 2.23 18.59
C GLU A 185 13.39 2.55 19.95
N GLU A 186 12.69 3.68 20.06
CA GLU A 186 11.97 4.07 21.27
C GLU A 186 10.80 3.12 21.57
N GLU A 187 10.01 2.75 20.55
CA GLU A 187 8.94 1.77 20.68
C GLU A 187 9.47 0.41 21.16
N TYR A 188 10.57 -0.06 20.58
CA TYR A 188 11.21 -1.32 20.97
C TYR A 188 11.73 -1.27 22.41
N LYS A 189 12.36 -0.16 22.81
CA LYS A 189 12.83 0.06 24.18
C LYS A 189 11.68 0.03 25.18
N LEU A 190 10.58 0.74 24.89
CA LEU A 190 9.38 0.74 25.72
C LEU A 190 8.78 -0.67 25.85
N LYS A 191 8.79 -1.44 24.76
CA LYS A 191 8.27 -2.81 24.76
C LYS A 191 9.09 -3.75 25.64
N ILE A 192 10.42 -3.62 25.62
CA ILE A 192 11.30 -4.38 26.51
C ILE A 192 11.04 -3.99 27.97
N GLU A 193 10.97 -2.69 28.26
CA GLU A 193 10.73 -2.20 29.63
C GLU A 193 9.37 -2.67 30.17
N PHE A 194 8.33 -2.65 29.32
CA PHE A 194 7.03 -3.20 29.68
C PHE A 194 7.11 -4.70 30.02
N GLN A 195 7.78 -5.50 29.20
CA GLN A 195 7.95 -6.94 29.45
C GLN A 195 8.73 -7.21 30.73
N LYS A 196 9.79 -6.44 31.01
CA LYS A 196 10.54 -6.55 32.28
C LYS A 196 9.66 -6.25 33.48
N ARG A 197 8.84 -5.19 33.39
CA ARG A 197 7.94 -4.79 34.47
C ARG A 197 6.86 -5.83 34.73
N GLU A 198 6.31 -6.41 33.68
CA GLU A 198 5.33 -7.49 33.78
C GLU A 198 5.95 -8.73 34.45
N LEU A 199 7.16 -9.11 34.05
CA LEU A 199 7.88 -10.24 34.66
C LEU A 199 8.17 -10.00 36.14
N ALA A 200 8.65 -8.81 36.51
CA ALA A 200 8.87 -8.45 37.91
C ALA A 200 7.57 -8.47 38.74
N HIS A 201 6.46 -8.05 38.15
CA HIS A 201 5.15 -8.12 38.80
C HIS A 201 4.70 -9.57 39.02
N GLN A 202 4.93 -10.47 38.05
CA GLN A 202 4.64 -11.89 38.20
C GLN A 202 5.50 -12.55 39.28
N GLU A 203 6.79 -12.24 39.34
CA GLU A 203 7.70 -12.72 40.39
C GLU A 203 7.23 -12.26 41.78
N GLN A 204 6.81 -10.99 41.91
CA GLN A 204 6.27 -10.48 43.17
C GLN A 204 4.98 -11.19 43.57
N ARG A 205 4.07 -11.47 42.63
CA ARG A 205 2.85 -12.23 42.90
C ARG A 205 3.16 -13.65 43.39
N GLN A 206 4.08 -14.35 42.74
CA GLN A 206 4.51 -15.69 43.15
C GLN A 206 5.16 -15.67 44.53
N LYS A 207 5.97 -14.65 44.83
CA LYS A 207 6.58 -14.50 46.15
C LYS A 207 5.53 -14.36 47.25
N ILE A 208 4.54 -13.49 47.07
CA ILE A 208 3.45 -13.30 48.03
C ILE A 208 2.66 -14.60 48.21
N GLU A 209 2.42 -15.35 47.13
CA GLU A 209 1.73 -16.63 47.17
C GLU A 209 2.50 -17.68 47.98
N ILE A 210 3.82 -17.78 47.79
CA ILE A 210 4.69 -18.66 48.58
C ILE A 210 4.67 -18.24 50.06
N ASP A 211 4.79 -16.94 50.36
CA ASP A 211 4.79 -16.43 51.73
C ASP A 211 3.44 -16.75 52.44
N LEU A 212 2.31 -16.63 51.74
CA LEU A 212 1.00 -17.00 52.26
C LEU A 212 0.90 -18.50 52.58
N LEU A 213 1.40 -19.37 51.70
CA LEU A 213 1.41 -20.82 51.94
C LEU A 213 2.28 -21.20 53.13
N MET A 214 3.41 -20.51 53.33
CA MET A 214 4.29 -20.71 54.49
C MET A 214 3.58 -20.37 55.80
N VAL A 215 2.91 -19.21 55.87
CA VAL A 215 2.12 -18.81 57.04
C VAL A 215 0.96 -19.78 57.31
N GLU A 216 0.29 -20.27 56.26
CA GLU A 216 -0.79 -21.24 56.44
C GLU A 216 -0.27 -22.59 56.99
N LYS A 217 0.90 -23.04 56.53
CA LYS A 217 1.56 -24.25 57.01
C LYS A 217 1.93 -24.11 58.50
N GLU A 218 2.51 -22.99 58.92
CA GLU A 218 2.81 -22.71 60.33
C GLU A 218 1.54 -22.71 61.19
N LYS A 219 0.48 -22.04 60.73
CA LYS A 219 -0.82 -22.01 61.42
C LYS A 219 -1.45 -23.41 61.55
N LYS A 220 -1.29 -24.29 60.56
CA LYS A 220 -1.73 -25.69 60.65
C LYS A 220 -0.88 -26.48 61.66
N GLY A 221 0.44 -26.28 61.69
CA GLY A 221 1.33 -26.89 62.68
C GLY A 221 0.98 -26.51 64.12
N ILE A 222 0.73 -25.23 64.39
CA ILE A 222 0.32 -24.75 65.73
C ILE A 222 -1.02 -25.35 66.15
N ARG A 223 -2.00 -25.43 65.23
CA ARG A 223 -3.28 -26.07 65.53
C ARG A 223 -3.11 -27.54 65.90
N ASN A 224 -2.34 -28.31 65.13
CA ASN A 224 -2.12 -29.74 65.39
C ASN A 224 -1.46 -29.96 66.75
N THR A 225 -0.39 -29.23 67.07
CA THR A 225 0.28 -29.32 68.39
C THR A 225 -0.63 -28.90 69.55
N THR A 226 -1.53 -27.94 69.34
CA THR A 226 -2.53 -27.54 70.35
C THR A 226 -3.58 -28.63 70.56
N PHE A 227 -4.00 -29.35 69.51
CA PHE A 227 -4.92 -30.48 69.61
C PHE A 227 -4.27 -31.66 70.36
N GLU A 228 -3.02 -32.00 70.07
CA GLU A 228 -2.30 -33.08 70.77
C GLU A 228 -2.18 -32.81 72.28
N LYS A 229 -1.87 -31.57 72.66
CA LYS A 229 -1.81 -31.16 74.09
C LYS A 229 -3.16 -31.19 74.82
N LYS A 230 -4.30 -31.18 74.12
CA LYS A 230 -5.63 -31.26 74.74
C LYS A 230 -6.12 -32.69 74.94
N ILE A 231 -5.49 -33.66 74.29
CA ILE A 231 -5.89 -35.09 74.34
C ILE A 231 -5.07 -35.85 75.39
N THR A 232 -3.97 -35.27 75.87
CA THR A 232 -3.12 -35.81 76.95
C THR A 232 -3.49 -35.17 78.28
#